data_AF-A0A3D0M5S6-F1
#
_entry.id   AF-A0A3D0M5S6-F1
#
_cell.length_a   1.000
_cell.length_b   1.000
_cell.length_c   1.000
_cell.angle_alpha   90.00
_cell.angle_beta   90.00
_cell.angle_gamma   90.00
#
_symmetry.space_group_name_H-M   'P 1'
#
loop_
_entity.id
_entity.type
_entity.pdbx_description
1 polymer ?
#
loop_
_entity_poly.entity_id
_entity_poly.type
_entity_poly.pdbx_seq_one_letter_code
_entity_poly.pdbx_strand_id
1 'polypeptide(L)'
;MNDNICGKHSLSALIDEYGSSVLNTAYLYLNDKQLAEDVFQEVFLKAYLKMDTFEFRSSVKTWLIRITINQCKDAIKSAYKRKVSIGLDDIDSTSESAEQAVEEHAESQRLYNAVMSLEPKQRELILLRYYNELSLEEMASMLHISNGAVRTRLSRTTALLKNIFTE
;
A
#
# COMPACT_ATOMS: atom_id res chain seq x y z
N MET A 1 32.05 -9.85 -6.85
CA MET A 1 31.88 -11.20 -6.26
C MET A 1 30.42 -11.54 -6.41
N ASN A 2 30.14 -12.49 -7.31
CA ASN A 2 28.82 -13.01 -7.62
C ASN A 2 28.47 -14.06 -6.58
N ASP A 3 27.84 -13.64 -5.48
CA ASP A 3 27.24 -14.61 -4.58
C ASP A 3 25.78 -14.80 -5.00
N ASN A 4 25.63 -15.85 -5.80
CA ASN A 4 24.39 -16.57 -6.07
C ASN A 4 23.90 -17.20 -4.74
N ILE A 5 23.53 -16.37 -3.77
CA ILE A 5 23.03 -16.85 -2.48
C ILE A 5 21.59 -17.29 -2.67
N CYS A 6 21.46 -18.60 -2.95
CA CYS A 6 20.35 -19.49 -2.62
C CYS A 6 19.07 -18.74 -2.20
N GLY A 7 18.06 -18.71 -3.08
CA GLY A 7 16.90 -17.82 -2.99
C GLY A 7 16.18 -17.73 -1.64
N LYS A 8 16.35 -18.68 -0.72
CA LYS A 8 15.90 -18.56 0.69
C LYS A 8 16.56 -17.41 1.46
N HIS A 9 17.87 -17.19 1.30
CA HIS A 9 18.58 -16.09 1.96
C HIS A 9 18.22 -14.74 1.33
N SER A 10 17.97 -14.73 0.02
CA SER A 10 17.53 -13.52 -0.68
C SER A 10 16.11 -13.09 -0.26
N LEU A 11 15.19 -14.05 -0.09
CA LEU A 11 13.83 -13.76 0.36
C LEU A 11 13.78 -13.26 1.82
N SER A 12 14.53 -13.89 2.74
CA SER A 12 14.61 -13.43 4.13
C SER A 12 15.10 -11.99 4.19
N ALA A 13 16.19 -11.68 3.49
CA ALA A 13 16.74 -10.32 3.47
C ALA A 13 15.74 -9.29 2.92
N LEU A 14 14.99 -9.63 1.87
CA LEU A 14 13.93 -8.77 1.36
C LEU A 14 12.81 -8.53 2.38
N ILE A 15 12.40 -9.57 3.10
CA ILE A 15 11.36 -9.47 4.13
C ILE A 15 11.87 -8.64 5.31
N ASP A 16 13.10 -8.88 5.75
CA ASP A 16 13.71 -8.16 6.87
C ASP A 16 13.84 -6.67 6.57
N GLU A 17 14.18 -6.31 5.32
CA GLU A 17 14.37 -4.91 4.92
C GLU A 17 13.04 -4.20 4.57
N TYR A 18 12.14 -4.87 3.85
CA TYR A 18 10.96 -4.22 3.24
C TYR A 18 9.62 -4.70 3.78
N GLY A 19 9.61 -5.73 4.63
CA GLY A 19 8.40 -6.38 5.12
C GLY A 19 7.44 -5.41 5.80
N SER A 20 7.95 -4.55 6.67
CA SER A 20 7.16 -3.52 7.35
C SER A 20 6.53 -2.53 6.36
N SER A 21 7.27 -2.07 5.35
CA SER A 21 6.71 -1.16 4.33
C SER A 21 5.63 -1.83 3.48
N VAL A 22 5.82 -3.09 3.10
CA VAL A 22 4.84 -3.88 2.34
C VAL A 22 3.58 -4.09 3.17
N LEU A 23 3.71 -4.57 4.41
CA LEU A 23 2.56 -4.86 5.28
C LEU A 23 1.79 -3.60 5.64
N ASN A 24 2.48 -2.52 6.04
CA ASN A 24 1.84 -1.25 6.38
C ASN A 24 1.14 -0.64 5.17
N THR A 25 1.74 -0.71 3.98
CA THR A 25 1.11 -0.24 2.74
C THR A 25 -0.14 -1.06 2.44
N ALA A 26 -0.08 -2.39 2.53
CA ALA A 26 -1.23 -3.26 2.30
C ALA A 26 -2.36 -2.98 3.30
N TYR A 27 -2.02 -2.86 4.59
CA TYR A 27 -2.96 -2.57 5.67
C TYR A 27 -3.65 -1.22 5.48
N LEU A 28 -2.91 -0.14 5.24
CA LEU A 28 -3.50 1.18 5.01
C LEU A 28 -4.31 1.24 3.71
N TYR A 29 -3.95 0.44 2.70
CA TYR A 29 -4.69 0.40 1.45
C TYR A 29 -6.03 -0.33 1.60
N LEU A 30 -6.02 -1.48 2.28
CA LEU A 30 -7.16 -2.40 2.37
C LEU A 30 -8.05 -2.15 3.58
N ASN A 31 -7.50 -1.59 4.65
CA ASN A 31 -8.14 -1.45 5.96
C ASN A 31 -8.71 -2.78 6.49
N ASP A 32 -8.02 -3.89 6.21
CA ASP A 32 -8.37 -5.24 6.62
C ASP A 32 -7.06 -6.00 6.89
N LYS A 33 -6.89 -6.46 8.14
CA LYS A 33 -5.65 -7.08 8.58
C LYS A 33 -5.40 -8.42 7.89
N GLN A 34 -6.41 -9.27 7.78
CA GLN A 34 -6.28 -10.58 7.15
C GLN A 34 -5.95 -10.43 5.66
N LEU A 35 -6.66 -9.55 4.94
CA LEU A 35 -6.35 -9.30 3.53
C LEU A 35 -4.96 -8.67 3.34
N ALA A 36 -4.50 -7.83 4.27
CA ALA A 36 -3.15 -7.27 4.23
C ALA A 36 -2.07 -8.34 4.42
N GLU A 37 -2.27 -9.28 5.36
CA GLU A 37 -1.37 -10.42 5.58
C GLU A 37 -1.33 -11.36 4.36
N ASP A 38 -2.48 -11.61 3.72
CA ASP A 38 -2.55 -12.39 2.47
C ASP A 38 -1.79 -11.69 1.33
N VAL A 39 -2.00 -10.37 1.17
CA VAL A 39 -1.28 -9.58 0.18
C VAL A 39 0.23 -9.58 0.45
N PHE A 40 0.65 -9.45 1.70
CA PHE A 40 2.06 -9.51 2.08
C PHE A 40 2.71 -10.81 1.61
N GLN A 41 2.08 -11.96 1.89
CA GLN A 41 2.58 -13.27 1.48
C GLN A 41 2.71 -13.37 -0.04
N GLU A 42 1.68 -12.95 -0.76
CA GLU A 42 1.64 -13.01 -2.22
C GLU A 42 2.66 -12.04 -2.86
N VAL A 43 2.91 -10.88 -2.26
CA VAL A 43 3.94 -9.93 -2.73
C VAL A 43 5.32 -10.58 -2.68
N PHE A 44 5.69 -11.17 -1.55
CA PHE A 44 7.01 -11.77 -1.40
C PHE A 44 7.17 -13.07 -2.20
N LEU A 45 6.08 -13.83 -2.40
CA LEU A 45 6.07 -14.95 -3.34
C LEU A 45 6.31 -14.48 -4.79
N LYS A 46 5.59 -13.44 -5.24
CA LYS A 46 5.80 -12.86 -6.57
C LYS A 46 7.17 -12.25 -6.73
N ALA A 47 7.69 -11.60 -5.68
CA ALA A 47 9.04 -11.04 -5.68
C ALA A 47 10.07 -12.15 -5.86
N TYR A 48 9.98 -13.22 -5.07
CA TYR A 48 10.85 -14.40 -5.18
C TYR A 48 10.86 -14.98 -6.60
N LEU A 49 9.69 -15.17 -7.21
CA LEU A 49 9.56 -15.74 -8.56
C LEU A 49 10.09 -14.83 -9.67
N LYS A 50 10.16 -13.51 -9.44
CA LYS A 50 10.53 -12.52 -10.46
C LYS A 50 11.87 -11.85 -10.20
N MET A 51 12.52 -12.15 -9.08
CA MET A 51 13.73 -11.47 -8.65
C MET A 51 14.86 -11.58 -9.67
N ASP A 52 15.02 -12.76 -10.28
CA ASP A 52 16.03 -13.02 -11.32
C ASP A 52 15.80 -12.20 -12.60
N THR A 53 14.59 -11.67 -12.80
CA THR A 53 14.19 -10.86 -13.95
C THR A 53 14.11 -9.37 -13.64
N PHE A 54 14.50 -8.96 -12.43
CA PHE A 54 14.46 -7.56 -12.04
C PHE A 54 15.55 -6.75 -12.76
N GLU A 55 15.14 -5.89 -13.69
CA GLU A 55 16.04 -5.14 -14.57
C GLU A 55 16.64 -3.86 -13.93
N PHE A 56 16.52 -3.67 -12.62
CA PHE A 56 17.06 -2.50 -11.88
C PHE A 56 16.67 -1.12 -12.43
N ARG A 57 15.53 -1.02 -13.12
CA ARG A 57 14.99 0.25 -13.63
C ARG A 57 14.35 1.13 -12.54
N SER A 58 14.25 0.61 -11.32
CA SER A 58 13.80 1.31 -10.12
C SER A 58 14.57 0.77 -8.91
N SER A 59 14.36 1.37 -7.73
CA SER A 59 14.79 0.72 -6.48
C SER A 59 13.99 -0.57 -6.24
N VAL A 60 14.54 -1.47 -5.42
CA VAL A 60 13.85 -2.70 -4.97
C VAL A 60 12.60 -2.33 -4.18
N LYS A 61 12.67 -1.31 -3.31
CA LYS A 61 11.52 -0.76 -2.58
C LYS A 61 10.40 -0.36 -3.54
N THR A 62 10.69 0.48 -4.53
CA THR A 62 9.71 0.96 -5.52
C THR A 62 9.08 -0.20 -6.30
N TRP A 63 9.87 -1.22 -6.61
CA TRP A 63 9.38 -2.43 -7.28
C TRP A 63 8.45 -3.26 -6.40
N LEU A 64 8.82 -3.52 -5.14
CA LEU A 64 7.97 -4.23 -4.18
C LEU A 64 6.65 -3.48 -3.92
N ILE A 65 6.71 -2.17 -3.69
CA ILE A 65 5.51 -1.36 -3.48
C ILE A 65 4.59 -1.37 -4.71
N ARG A 66 5.15 -1.42 -5.92
CA ARG A 66 4.35 -1.60 -7.14
C ARG A 66 3.60 -2.94 -7.13
N ILE A 67 4.27 -4.02 -6.73
CA ILE A 67 3.63 -5.34 -6.60
C ILE A 67 2.53 -5.26 -5.53
N THR A 68 2.81 -4.68 -4.36
CA THR A 68 1.85 -4.53 -3.26
C THR A 68 0.57 -3.81 -3.69
N ILE A 69 0.69 -2.63 -4.30
CA ILE A 69 -0.47 -1.85 -4.74
C ILE A 69 -1.31 -2.61 -5.77
N ASN A 70 -0.67 -3.33 -6.69
CA ASN A 70 -1.38 -4.17 -7.66
C ASN A 70 -2.13 -5.32 -6.95
N GLN A 71 -1.49 -5.97 -5.97
CA GLN A 71 -2.12 -7.02 -5.18
C GLN A 71 -3.31 -6.51 -4.37
N CYS A 72 -3.22 -5.32 -3.77
CA CYS A 72 -4.34 -4.72 -3.07
C CYS A 72 -5.53 -4.43 -4.02
N LYS A 73 -5.25 -3.90 -5.21
CA LYS A 73 -6.29 -3.65 -6.23
C LYS A 73 -6.96 -4.94 -6.68
N ASP A 74 -6.18 -6.01 -6.88
CA ASP A 74 -6.70 -7.33 -7.23
C ASP A 74 -7.55 -7.94 -6.12
N ALA A 75 -7.14 -7.79 -4.85
CA ALA A 75 -7.91 -8.23 -3.69
C ALA A 75 -9.28 -7.54 -3.61
N ILE A 76 -9.32 -6.21 -3.76
CA ILE A 76 -10.57 -5.43 -3.78
C ILE A 76 -11.48 -5.87 -4.92
N LYS A 77 -10.91 -6.04 -6.13
CA LYS A 77 -11.68 -6.47 -7.31
C LYS A 77 -12.25 -7.88 -7.13
N SER A 78 -11.48 -8.78 -6.52
CA SER A 78 -11.91 -10.16 -6.23
C SER A 78 -13.02 -10.18 -5.17
N ALA A 79 -12.90 -9.38 -4.10
CA ALA A 79 -13.93 -9.23 -3.09
C ALA A 79 -15.23 -8.67 -3.68
N TYR A 80 -15.16 -7.64 -4.52
CA TYR A 80 -16.31 -7.08 -5.22
C TYR A 80 -17.02 -8.13 -6.09
N LYS A 81 -16.27 -8.89 -6.90
CA LYS A 81 -16.83 -9.96 -7.73
C LYS A 81 -17.55 -11.03 -6.90
N ARG A 82 -16.98 -11.43 -5.75
CA ARG A 82 -17.62 -12.38 -4.84
C ARG A 82 -18.94 -11.83 -4.30
N LYS A 83 -18.96 -10.58 -3.83
CA LYS A 83 -20.19 -9.92 -3.32
C LYS A 83 -21.30 -9.89 -4.38
N VAL A 84 -20.98 -9.45 -5.60
CA VAL A 84 -21.93 -9.42 -6.73
C VAL A 84 -22.45 -10.82 -7.09
N SER A 85 -21.59 -11.85 -7.09
CA SER A 85 -22.02 -13.21 -7.41
C SER A 85 -22.92 -13.87 -6.36
N ILE A 86 -22.86 -13.41 -5.10
CA ILE A 86 -23.61 -13.97 -3.97
C ILE A 86 -24.90 -13.16 -3.72
N GLY A 87 -25.13 -12.05 -4.43
CA GLY A 87 -26.31 -11.20 -4.25
C GLY A 87 -26.37 -10.51 -2.87
N LEU A 88 -25.20 -10.30 -2.25
CA LEU A 88 -25.08 -9.55 -1.00
C LEU A 88 -24.88 -8.07 -1.34
N ASP A 89 -25.96 -7.29 -1.28
CA ASP A 89 -25.88 -5.83 -1.27
C ASP A 89 -25.36 -5.35 0.11
N ASP A 90 -24.30 -4.55 0.04
CA ASP A 90 -23.65 -3.75 1.10
C ASP A 90 -23.74 -4.26 2.54
N ILE A 91 -22.79 -5.13 2.90
CA ILE A 91 -22.19 -5.09 4.23
C ILE A 91 -20.89 -4.29 4.08
N ASP A 92 -20.93 -3.06 4.59
CA ASP A 92 -19.77 -2.23 4.84
C ASP A 92 -18.87 -2.99 5.81
N SER A 93 -17.87 -3.67 5.27
CA SER A 93 -16.89 -4.42 6.04
C SER A 93 -15.86 -3.42 6.56
N THR A 94 -16.28 -2.57 7.50
CA THR A 94 -15.39 -1.88 8.41
C THR A 94 -14.95 -2.91 9.45
N SER A 95 -13.81 -3.58 9.19
CA SER A 95 -13.20 -4.40 10.23
C SER A 95 -12.68 -3.47 11.32
N GLU A 96 -13.31 -3.52 12.49
CA GLU A 96 -12.80 -2.91 13.71
C GLU A 96 -11.38 -3.42 13.98
N SER A 97 -10.43 -2.51 14.20
CA SER A 97 -9.09 -2.87 14.65
C SER A 97 -8.68 -2.05 15.88
N ALA A 98 -8.52 -2.81 16.97
CA ALA A 98 -7.61 -2.68 18.11
C ALA A 98 -7.17 -1.26 18.53
N GLU A 99 -7.78 -0.80 19.63
CA GLU A 99 -7.33 0.29 20.49
C GLU A 99 -6.09 -0.13 21.32
N GLN A 100 -5.00 0.67 21.36
CA GLN A 100 -4.07 0.80 22.52
C GLN A 100 -2.85 1.73 22.30
N ALA A 101 -2.82 2.94 22.92
CA ALA A 101 -1.69 3.53 23.72
C ALA A 101 -1.74 5.08 23.88
N VAL A 102 -2.25 5.54 25.03
CA VAL A 102 -3.25 6.60 25.23
C VAL A 102 -2.98 8.07 24.80
N GLU A 103 -1.76 8.55 24.53
CA GLU A 103 -1.57 9.98 24.15
C GLU A 103 -0.90 10.17 22.77
N GLU A 104 0.22 9.48 22.50
CA GLU A 104 0.80 9.41 21.15
C GLU A 104 -0.07 8.57 20.18
N HIS A 105 -0.88 7.62 20.68
CA HIS A 105 -1.93 7.02 19.85
C HIS A 105 -2.98 8.03 19.46
N ALA A 106 -3.35 9.00 20.29
CA ALA A 106 -4.52 9.80 19.99
C ALA A 106 -4.32 10.59 18.69
N GLU A 107 -3.15 11.19 18.51
CA GLU A 107 -2.78 11.89 17.29
C GLU A 107 -2.53 10.92 16.12
N SER A 108 -1.79 9.83 16.36
CA SER A 108 -1.53 8.80 15.33
C SER A 108 -2.81 8.14 14.83
N GLN A 109 -3.78 7.92 15.71
CA GLN A 109 -5.10 7.37 15.43
C GLN A 109 -5.98 8.39 14.72
N ARG A 110 -5.93 9.67 15.09
CA ARG A 110 -6.60 10.73 14.34
C ARG A 110 -6.07 10.82 12.92
N LEU A 111 -4.75 10.79 12.74
CA LEU A 111 -4.14 10.79 11.41
C LEU A 111 -4.53 9.54 10.62
N TYR A 112 -4.49 8.37 11.25
CA TYR A 112 -4.96 7.13 10.65
C TYR A 112 -6.40 7.24 10.17
N ASN A 113 -7.32 7.68 11.04
CA ASN A 113 -8.74 7.85 10.72
C ASN A 113 -8.93 8.86 9.58
N ALA A 114 -8.18 9.97 9.59
CA ALA A 114 -8.22 10.98 8.53
C ALA A 114 -7.70 10.45 7.19
N VAL A 115 -6.68 9.60 7.18
CA VAL A 115 -6.18 8.93 5.97
C VAL A 115 -7.17 7.85 5.50
N MET A 116 -7.83 7.15 6.42
CA MET A 116 -8.86 6.16 6.09
C MET A 116 -10.15 6.78 5.55
N SER A 117 -10.48 8.02 5.89
CA SER A 117 -11.65 8.71 5.33
C SER A 117 -11.43 9.24 3.89
N LEU A 118 -10.17 9.28 3.41
CA LEU A 118 -9.87 9.61 2.01
C LEU A 118 -10.40 8.54 1.05
N GLU A 119 -10.80 8.96 -0.15
CA GLU A 119 -11.12 8.04 -1.23
C GLU A 119 -9.90 7.16 -1.59
N PRO A 120 -10.09 5.92 -2.08
CA PRO A 120 -8.98 5.00 -2.35
C PRO A 120 -7.86 5.60 -3.22
N LYS A 121 -8.22 6.37 -4.26
CA LYS A 121 -7.25 7.03 -5.16
C LYS A 121 -6.47 8.16 -4.49
N GLN A 122 -7.09 8.84 -3.53
CA GLN A 122 -6.46 9.90 -2.74
C GLN A 122 -5.52 9.28 -1.70
N ARG A 123 -5.99 8.25 -0.98
CA ARG A 123 -5.19 7.50 -0.03
C ARG A 123 -3.93 6.92 -0.68
N GLU A 124 -4.07 6.33 -1.87
CA GLU A 124 -2.94 5.81 -2.66
C GLU A 124 -1.84 6.87 -2.86
N LEU A 125 -2.19 8.12 -3.16
CA LEU A 125 -1.20 9.20 -3.32
C LEU A 125 -0.43 9.50 -2.03
N ILE A 126 -1.13 9.50 -0.89
CA ILE A 126 -0.52 9.73 0.42
C ILE A 126 0.43 8.58 0.79
N LEU A 127 0.00 7.33 0.56
CA LEU A 127 0.82 6.14 0.82
C LEU A 127 2.08 6.13 -0.05
N LEU A 128 1.96 6.44 -1.34
CA LEU A 128 3.12 6.47 -2.23
C LEU A 128 4.10 7.58 -1.86
N ARG A 129 3.61 8.79 -1.53
CA ARG A 129 4.48 9.94 -1.28
C ARG A 129 5.09 9.96 0.11
N TYR A 130 4.29 9.74 1.15
CA TYR A 130 4.69 10.01 2.54
C TYR A 130 5.07 8.73 3.30
N TYR A 131 4.43 7.59 3.02
CA TYR A 131 4.80 6.32 3.64
C TYR A 131 5.93 5.61 2.90
N ASN A 132 5.92 5.68 1.57
CA ASN A 132 6.90 5.01 0.73
C ASN A 132 8.00 5.93 0.18
N GLU A 133 7.87 7.24 0.40
CA GLU A 133 8.86 8.27 0.03
C GLU A 133 9.17 8.34 -1.47
N LEU A 134 8.25 7.90 -2.33
CA LEU A 134 8.47 7.89 -3.77
C LEU A 134 8.53 9.31 -4.35
N SER A 135 9.35 9.48 -5.38
CA SER A 135 9.43 10.71 -6.16
C SER A 135 8.16 10.93 -7.00
N LEU A 136 7.96 12.15 -7.48
CA LEU A 136 6.83 12.43 -8.37
C LEU A 136 6.93 11.63 -9.67
N GLU A 137 8.15 11.40 -10.15
CA GLU A 137 8.45 10.62 -11.35
C GLU A 137 8.11 9.14 -11.15
N GLU A 138 8.48 8.57 -10.00
CA GLU A 138 8.15 7.18 -9.65
C GLU A 138 6.64 7.00 -9.49
N MET A 139 5.97 7.95 -8.84
CA MET A 139 4.51 7.96 -8.72
C MET A 139 3.84 8.08 -10.09
N ALA A 140 4.32 8.94 -10.98
CA ALA A 140 3.80 9.11 -12.32
C ALA A 140 3.90 7.81 -13.13
N SER A 141 5.07 7.15 -13.05
CA SER A 141 5.31 5.83 -13.65
C SER A 141 4.36 4.77 -13.09
N MET A 142 4.18 4.73 -11.76
CA MET A 142 3.38 3.73 -11.07
C MET A 142 1.87 3.91 -11.32
N LEU A 143 1.40 5.15 -11.35
CA LEU A 143 -0.01 5.50 -11.53
C LEU A 143 -0.42 5.65 -12.99
N HIS A 144 0.53 5.55 -13.92
CA HIS A 144 0.33 5.75 -15.36
C HIS A 144 -0.32 7.12 -15.70
N ILE A 145 0.17 8.19 -15.07
CA ILE A 145 -0.28 9.58 -15.30
C ILE A 145 0.91 10.53 -15.43
N SER A 146 0.68 11.77 -15.86
CA SER A 146 1.75 12.76 -15.98
C SER A 146 2.23 13.27 -14.61
N ASN A 147 3.49 13.71 -14.52
CA ASN A 147 4.04 14.37 -13.33
C ASN A 147 3.18 15.58 -12.87
N GLY A 148 2.67 16.37 -13.83
CA GLY A 148 1.75 17.46 -13.54
C GLY A 148 0.46 16.97 -12.88
N ALA A 149 -0.13 15.88 -13.38
CA ALA A 149 -1.32 15.27 -12.80
C ALA A 149 -1.06 14.73 -11.38
N VAL A 150 0.08 14.08 -11.14
CA VAL A 150 0.49 13.64 -9.78
C VAL A 150 0.53 14.85 -8.86
N ARG A 151 1.25 15.91 -9.24
CA ARG A 151 1.42 17.13 -8.42
C ARG A 151 0.08 17.77 -8.07
N THR A 152 -0.81 17.96 -9.05
CA THR A 152 -2.12 18.56 -8.84
C THR A 152 -2.99 17.68 -7.93
N ARG A 153 -3.03 16.36 -8.17
CA ARG A 153 -3.85 15.45 -7.35
C ARG A 153 -3.33 15.35 -5.92
N LEU A 154 -2.01 15.26 -5.74
CA LEU A 154 -1.37 15.22 -4.43
C LEU A 154 -1.66 16.51 -3.66
N SER A 155 -1.47 17.68 -4.27
CA SER A 155 -1.77 18.97 -3.63
C SER A 155 -3.23 19.07 -3.17
N ARG A 156 -4.20 18.67 -4.00
CA ARG A 156 -5.61 18.64 -3.63
C ARG A 156 -5.89 17.66 -2.48
N THR A 157 -5.25 16.49 -2.53
CA THR A 157 -5.41 15.45 -1.50
C THR A 157 -4.84 15.91 -0.16
N THR A 158 -3.65 16.51 -0.13
CA THR A 158 -3.05 17.04 1.09
C THR A 158 -3.89 18.18 1.69
N ALA A 159 -4.47 19.05 0.85
CA ALA A 159 -5.38 20.10 1.31
C ALA A 159 -6.66 19.51 1.95
N LEU A 160 -7.23 18.48 1.32
CA LEU A 160 -8.39 17.75 1.87
C LEU A 160 -8.05 17.08 3.20
N LEU A 161 -6.93 16.36 3.27
CA LEU A 161 -6.48 15.68 4.49
C LEU A 161 -6.27 16.68 5.64
N LYS A 162 -5.72 17.88 5.34
CA LYS A 162 -5.56 18.95 6.33
C LYS A 162 -6.92 19.41 6.87
N ASN A 163 -7.92 19.59 6.00
CA ASN A 163 -9.25 20.00 6.45
C ASN A 163 -9.87 18.92 7.36
N ILE A 164 -9.81 17.64 6.96
CA ILE A 164 -10.31 16.51 7.75
C ILE A 164 -9.62 16.42 9.12
N PHE A 165 -8.32 16.73 9.19
CA PHE A 165 -7.56 16.63 10.44
C PHE A 165 -7.73 17.85 11.37
N THR A 166 -8.10 19.01 10.84
CA THR A 166 -8.35 20.22 11.64
C THR A 166 -9.79 20.30 12.18
N GLU A 167 -10.73 19.58 11.57
CA GLU A 167 -12.12 19.40 12.07
C GLU A 167 -12.19 18.42 13.26
#